data_AF-C5ZXS2-F1
#
_entry.id   AF-C5ZXS2-F1
#
_cell.length_a   1.000
_cell.length_b   1.000
_cell.length_c   1.000
_cell.angle_alpha   90.00
_cell.angle_beta   90.00
_cell.angle_gamma   90.00
#
_symmetry.space_group_name_H-M   'P 1'
#
loop_
_entity.id
_entity.type
_entity.pdbx_description
1 polymer ?
#
loop_
_entity_poly.entity_id
_entity_poly.type
_entity_poly.pdbx_seq_one_letter_code
_entity_poly.pdbx_strand_id
1 'polypeptide(L)'
;MCNKINDVVFDNNLYFYTILKILVQCKFTDSQLICFQSLLNKIKNNGSDRLNLNNQLSSYRDTLRSNTKKSNYDELTSLIERNSAMWFYVVNVGIELLLFKDLILAEAKAYTNAKQQMLEKIDKLSIEYDTKNLSLPYGQRVLSSLLCFALTNIERESEFLLTSSNQRIKSVHQLVLQLANAYHINCNNMFLLIVSESVNQSIRSTAGSSYEERVEATLRPIADDLLSHLHDENIQAMEYDFIFTIKGKKVGVSAKRTLRERYKQNHENVANLNVDAVFLITLGTDLNQDKINSILQKDKYYIIVASEIYNTSEFMQQNTRILSSEDLTRKTLEEVLSKW
;
A
#
# COMPACT_ATOMS: atom_id res chain seq x y z
N MET A 1 -14.64 5.06 29.08
CA MET A 1 -14.40 6.17 30.06
C MET A 1 -13.25 7.04 29.57
N CYS A 2 -13.43 8.37 29.45
CA CYS A 2 -12.36 9.27 29.02
C CYS A 2 -11.47 9.65 30.23
N ASN A 3 -10.42 8.89 30.50
CA ASN A 3 -9.43 9.23 31.52
C ASN A 3 -8.72 10.53 31.10
N LYS A 4 -8.66 11.52 31.99
CA LYS A 4 -7.91 12.75 31.78
C LYS A 4 -6.45 12.40 31.51
N ILE A 5 -5.92 12.84 30.36
CA ILE A 5 -4.51 12.62 30.01
C ILE A 5 -3.65 13.38 31.03
N ASN A 6 -2.79 12.65 31.73
CA ASN A 6 -1.79 13.17 32.66
C ASN A 6 -0.43 12.54 32.34
N ASP A 7 0.63 13.00 33.00
CA ASP A 7 2.01 12.57 32.72
C ASP A 7 2.19 11.05 32.89
N VAL A 8 1.57 10.45 33.91
CA VAL A 8 1.63 9.00 34.14
C VAL A 8 0.98 8.21 33.00
N VAL A 9 -0.20 8.65 32.53
CA VAL A 9 -0.89 8.05 31.39
C VAL A 9 -0.04 8.20 30.13
N PHE A 10 0.53 9.38 29.88
CA PHE A 10 1.42 9.63 28.76
C PHE A 10 2.65 8.71 28.80
N ASP A 11 3.37 8.68 29.92
CA ASP A 11 4.59 7.89 30.11
C ASP A 11 4.35 6.39 29.95
N ASN A 12 3.23 5.88 30.48
CA ASN A 12 2.88 4.46 30.34
C ASN A 12 2.57 4.09 28.88
N ASN A 13 1.88 4.97 28.15
CA ASN A 13 1.59 4.76 26.72
C ASN A 13 2.86 4.89 25.87
N LEU A 14 3.72 5.87 26.15
CA LEU A 14 5.02 6.02 25.50
C LEU A 14 5.88 4.77 25.72
N TYR A 15 5.95 4.30 26.97
CA TYR A 15 6.71 3.10 27.32
C TYR A 15 6.20 1.86 26.58
N PHE A 16 4.89 1.67 26.49
CA PHE A 16 4.31 0.58 25.71
C PHE A 16 4.64 0.69 24.23
N TYR A 17 4.46 1.87 23.63
CA TYR A 17 4.78 2.11 22.23
C TYR A 17 6.26 1.84 21.94
N THR A 18 7.16 2.30 22.81
CA THR A 18 8.60 2.04 22.70
C THR A 18 8.90 0.54 22.72
N ILE A 19 8.31 -0.23 23.64
CA ILE A 19 8.48 -1.69 23.68
C ILE A 19 7.97 -2.33 22.38
N LEU A 20 6.78 -1.96 21.91
CA LEU A 20 6.25 -2.47 20.63
C LEU A 20 7.19 -2.16 19.46
N LYS A 21 7.70 -0.92 19.40
CA LYS A 21 8.60 -0.48 18.34
C LYS A 21 9.92 -1.25 18.34
N ILE A 22 10.53 -1.44 19.51
CA ILE A 22 11.77 -2.21 19.66
C ILE A 22 11.54 -3.68 19.29
N LEU A 23 10.44 -4.30 19.76
CA LEU A 23 10.09 -5.67 19.39
C LEU A 23 9.99 -5.87 17.86
N VAL A 24 9.39 -4.92 17.14
CA VAL A 24 9.38 -4.91 15.67
C VAL A 24 10.80 -4.77 15.10
N GLN A 25 11.60 -3.87 15.65
CA GLN A 25 12.97 -3.62 15.20
C GLN A 25 13.93 -4.77 15.50
N CYS A 26 13.66 -5.63 16.50
CA CYS A 26 14.41 -6.85 16.76
C CYS A 26 14.39 -7.80 15.55
N LYS A 27 13.34 -7.76 14.72
CA LYS A 27 13.12 -8.69 13.60
C LYS A 27 13.08 -10.14 14.05
N PHE A 28 12.40 -10.42 15.17
CA PHE A 28 12.12 -11.78 15.57
C PHE A 28 11.20 -12.48 14.58
N THR A 29 11.44 -13.75 14.34
CA THR A 29 10.43 -14.64 13.74
C THR A 29 9.36 -14.98 14.79
N ASP A 30 8.19 -15.46 14.34
CA ASP A 30 7.12 -15.93 15.25
C ASP A 30 7.63 -16.96 16.26
N SER A 31 8.45 -17.92 15.81
CA SER A 31 9.06 -18.91 16.69
C SER A 31 9.96 -18.26 17.75
N GLN A 32 10.73 -17.23 17.38
CA GLN A 32 11.57 -16.51 18.33
C GLN A 32 10.72 -15.73 19.34
N LEU A 33 9.67 -15.04 18.90
CA LEU A 33 8.71 -14.37 19.77
C LEU A 33 8.08 -15.33 20.80
N ILE A 34 7.64 -16.50 20.34
CA ILE A 34 7.06 -17.55 21.21
C ILE A 34 8.09 -18.09 22.20
N CYS A 35 9.32 -18.36 21.75
CA CYS A 35 10.40 -18.82 22.64
C CYS A 35 10.75 -17.75 23.69
N PHE A 36 10.80 -16.49 23.29
CA PHE A 36 11.07 -15.38 24.21
C PHE A 36 9.95 -15.25 25.25
N GLN A 37 8.69 -15.30 24.83
CA GLN A 37 7.54 -15.29 25.74
C GLN A 37 7.58 -16.47 26.73
N SER A 38 7.91 -17.68 26.26
CA SER A 38 8.06 -18.86 27.10
C SER A 38 9.15 -18.67 28.16
N LEU A 39 10.28 -18.07 27.79
CA LEU A 39 11.35 -17.71 28.71
C LEU A 39 10.86 -16.72 29.78
N LEU A 40 10.16 -15.66 29.38
CA LEU A 40 9.63 -14.66 30.31
C LEU A 40 8.65 -15.27 31.32
N ASN A 41 7.79 -16.20 30.89
CA ASN A 41 6.87 -16.91 31.78
C ASN A 41 7.62 -17.79 32.79
N LYS A 42 8.69 -18.48 32.37
CA LYS A 42 9.54 -19.28 33.28
C LYS A 42 10.25 -18.40 34.31
N ILE A 43 10.83 -17.28 33.87
CA ILE A 43 11.49 -16.30 34.73
C ILE A 43 10.54 -15.79 35.81
N LYS A 44 9.32 -15.38 35.42
CA LYS A 44 8.29 -14.84 36.31
C LYS A 44 7.86 -15.86 37.37
N ASN A 45 7.68 -17.12 36.97
CA ASN A 45 7.21 -18.18 37.88
C ASN A 45 8.29 -18.64 38.87
N ASN A 46 9.57 -18.50 38.52
CA ASN A 46 10.68 -18.99 39.34
C ASN A 46 11.16 -17.99 40.41
N GLY A 47 10.52 -16.82 40.57
CA GLY A 47 10.88 -15.83 41.59
C GLY A 47 12.37 -15.43 41.53
N SER A 48 12.88 -15.23 40.31
CA SER A 48 14.32 -15.14 40.05
C SER A 48 14.92 -13.80 40.51
N ASP A 49 16.04 -13.85 41.23
CA ASP A 49 16.88 -12.68 41.54
C ASP A 49 17.42 -12.03 40.25
N ARG A 50 17.70 -10.73 40.28
CA ARG A 50 18.08 -9.89 39.12
C ARG A 50 19.30 -10.44 38.36
N LEU A 51 20.26 -11.06 39.05
CA LEU A 51 21.40 -11.74 38.43
C LEU A 51 20.98 -12.95 37.59
N ASN A 52 20.02 -13.74 38.07
CA ASN A 52 19.51 -14.91 37.35
C ASN A 52 18.70 -14.49 36.11
N LEU A 53 17.92 -13.41 36.22
CA LEU A 53 17.21 -12.79 35.12
C LEU A 53 18.17 -12.34 33.99
N ASN A 54 19.23 -11.58 34.34
CA ASN A 54 20.20 -11.10 33.35
C ASN A 54 20.94 -12.23 32.66
N ASN A 55 21.31 -13.30 33.40
CA ASN A 55 21.96 -14.47 32.83
C ASN A 55 21.04 -15.22 31.85
N GLN A 56 19.76 -15.39 32.21
CA GLN A 56 18.79 -16.08 31.35
C GLN A 56 18.47 -15.29 30.07
N LEU A 57 18.36 -13.96 30.16
CA LEU A 57 18.21 -13.09 28.99
C LEU A 57 19.46 -13.11 28.10
N SER A 58 20.65 -13.02 28.70
CA SER A 58 21.92 -13.09 27.96
C SER A 58 22.09 -14.43 27.24
N SER A 59 21.76 -15.54 27.90
CA SER A 59 21.78 -16.86 27.26
C SER A 59 20.83 -16.95 26.07
N TYR A 60 19.62 -16.39 26.18
CA TYR A 60 18.67 -16.36 25.07
C TYR A 60 19.19 -15.52 23.89
N ARG A 61 19.82 -14.37 24.17
CA ARG A 61 20.47 -13.51 23.15
C ARG A 61 21.42 -14.28 22.25
N ASP A 62 22.16 -15.23 22.83
CA ASP A 62 23.15 -16.01 22.09
C ASP A 62 22.52 -17.06 21.18
N THR A 63 21.29 -17.48 21.48
CA THR A 63 20.50 -18.37 20.61
C THR A 63 19.85 -17.67 19.41
N LEU A 64 19.86 -16.32 19.38
CA LEU A 64 19.24 -15.56 18.30
C LEU A 64 20.01 -15.69 16.98
N ARG A 65 19.27 -15.92 15.89
CA ARG A 65 19.79 -16.07 14.52
C ARG A 65 20.38 -14.76 13.99
N SER A 66 21.19 -14.86 12.93
CA SER A 66 21.94 -13.73 12.35
C SER A 66 21.07 -12.59 11.80
N ASN A 67 19.83 -12.87 11.42
CA ASN A 67 18.89 -11.87 10.91
C ASN A 67 18.23 -11.02 12.02
N THR A 68 18.32 -11.46 13.28
CA THR A 68 17.82 -10.73 14.45
C THR A 68 18.81 -9.63 14.85
N LYS A 69 18.31 -8.42 15.10
CA LYS A 69 19.15 -7.30 15.54
C LYS A 69 19.42 -7.37 17.05
N LYS A 70 20.53 -8.01 17.43
CA LYS A 70 20.91 -8.18 18.85
C LYS A 70 20.99 -6.86 19.63
N SER A 71 21.41 -5.75 19.01
CA SER A 71 21.40 -4.41 19.64
C SER A 71 20.02 -3.99 20.14
N ASN A 72 18.97 -4.29 19.37
CA ASN A 72 17.59 -3.92 19.72
C ASN A 72 17.04 -4.86 20.80
N TYR A 73 17.51 -6.11 20.85
CA TYR A 73 17.24 -6.99 21.97
C TYR A 73 17.88 -6.47 23.27
N ASP A 74 19.12 -5.99 23.19
CA ASP A 74 19.83 -5.40 24.32
C ASP A 74 19.09 -4.15 24.82
N GLU A 75 18.61 -3.31 23.89
CA GLU A 75 17.75 -2.16 24.21
C GLU A 75 16.45 -2.61 24.91
N LEU A 76 15.75 -3.62 24.38
CA LEU A 76 14.51 -4.15 24.95
C LEU A 76 14.70 -4.62 26.40
N THR A 77 15.79 -5.34 26.67
CA THR A 77 16.08 -5.90 27.99
C THR A 77 16.56 -4.82 28.97
N SER A 78 17.23 -3.77 28.50
CA SER A 78 17.62 -2.62 29.33
C SER A 78 16.42 -1.86 29.92
N LEU A 79 15.25 -1.91 29.26
CA LEU A 79 14.04 -1.22 29.73
C LEU A 79 13.43 -1.83 31.00
N ILE A 80 13.88 -3.01 31.44
CA ILE A 80 13.35 -3.69 32.62
C ILE A 80 13.51 -2.87 33.91
N GLU A 81 14.49 -1.96 33.95
CA GLU A 81 14.92 -1.24 35.14
C GLU A 81 13.87 -0.24 35.69
N ARG A 82 12.89 0.18 34.87
CA ARG A 82 11.83 1.11 35.31
C ARG A 82 10.81 0.47 36.26
N ASN A 83 10.34 -0.73 35.92
CA ASN A 83 9.36 -1.50 36.67
C ASN A 83 9.30 -2.91 36.06
N SER A 84 9.90 -3.90 36.73
CA SER A 84 10.02 -5.26 36.18
C SER A 84 8.66 -5.91 35.95
N ALA A 85 7.71 -5.75 36.88
CA ALA A 85 6.37 -6.33 36.75
C ALA A 85 5.60 -5.76 35.55
N MET A 86 5.66 -4.43 35.37
CA MET A 86 5.09 -3.77 34.20
C MET A 86 5.81 -4.19 32.92
N TRP A 87 7.14 -4.22 32.91
CA TRP A 87 7.92 -4.63 31.74
C TRP A 87 7.55 -6.04 31.28
N PHE A 88 7.52 -7.03 32.17
CA PHE A 88 7.11 -8.40 31.82
C PHE A 88 5.74 -8.43 31.19
N TYR A 89 4.82 -7.65 31.75
CA TYR A 89 3.45 -7.68 31.28
C TYR A 89 3.30 -6.99 29.92
N VAL A 90 3.89 -5.81 29.78
CA VAL A 90 3.89 -5.02 28.54
C VAL A 90 4.57 -5.78 27.40
N VAL A 91 5.72 -6.42 27.64
CA VAL A 91 6.41 -7.24 26.65
C VAL A 91 5.57 -8.45 26.25
N ASN A 92 4.96 -9.15 27.22
CA ASN A 92 4.10 -10.30 26.92
C ASN A 92 2.90 -9.93 26.04
N VAL A 93 2.21 -8.83 26.37
CA VAL A 93 1.10 -8.32 25.53
C VAL A 93 1.61 -7.86 24.16
N GLY A 94 2.76 -7.19 24.12
CA GLY A 94 3.37 -6.77 22.86
C GLY A 94 3.69 -7.93 21.93
N ILE A 95 4.21 -9.04 22.46
CA ILE A 95 4.45 -10.27 21.70
C ILE A 95 3.15 -10.82 21.11
N GLU A 96 2.09 -10.96 21.93
CA GLU A 96 0.79 -11.45 21.44
C GLU A 96 0.24 -10.56 20.32
N LEU A 97 0.25 -9.24 20.52
CA LEU A 97 -0.24 -8.30 19.50
C LEU A 97 0.57 -8.39 18.20
N LEU A 98 1.89 -8.55 18.28
CA LEU A 98 2.73 -8.71 17.09
C LEU A 98 2.50 -10.03 16.35
N LEU A 99 2.22 -11.12 17.07
CA LEU A 99 1.81 -12.38 16.44
C LEU A 99 0.45 -12.26 15.72
N PHE A 100 -0.45 -11.42 16.24
CA PHE A 100 -1.73 -11.12 15.58
C PHE A 100 -1.63 -10.10 14.45
N LYS A 101 -0.62 -9.21 14.48
CA LYS A 101 -0.39 -8.20 13.44
C LYS A 101 -0.28 -8.83 12.05
N ASP A 102 0.45 -9.94 11.91
CA ASP A 102 0.65 -10.59 10.62
C ASP A 102 -0.66 -11.24 10.10
N LEU A 103 -1.50 -11.77 11.00
CA LEU A 103 -2.85 -12.22 10.66
C LEU A 103 -3.73 -11.06 10.17
N ILE A 104 -3.71 -9.92 10.86
CA ILE A 104 -4.46 -8.72 10.47
C ILE A 104 -4.04 -8.25 9.06
N LEU A 105 -2.73 -8.25 8.78
CA LEU A 105 -2.22 -7.89 7.45
C LEU A 105 -2.65 -8.88 6.38
N ALA A 106 -2.60 -10.19 6.68
CA ALA A 106 -3.00 -11.24 5.75
C ALA A 106 -4.49 -11.18 5.42
N GLU A 107 -5.37 -11.04 6.43
CA GLU A 107 -6.81 -10.92 6.22
C GLU A 107 -7.17 -9.66 5.43
N ALA A 108 -6.56 -8.51 5.78
CA ALA A 108 -6.80 -7.26 5.08
C ALA A 108 -6.37 -7.33 3.60
N LYS A 109 -5.23 -7.99 3.32
CA LYS A 109 -4.73 -8.20 1.95
C LYS A 109 -5.60 -9.18 1.17
N ALA A 110 -6.05 -10.27 1.79
CA ALA A 110 -6.93 -11.25 1.15
C ALA A 110 -8.25 -10.60 0.69
N TYR A 111 -8.83 -9.74 1.53
CA TYR A 111 -10.03 -8.99 1.19
C TYR A 111 -9.84 -8.07 -0.02
N THR A 112 -8.71 -7.34 -0.09
CA THR A 112 -8.44 -6.47 -1.24
C THR A 112 -8.13 -7.25 -2.51
N ASN A 113 -7.44 -8.39 -2.40
CA ASN A 113 -7.16 -9.25 -3.56
C ASN A 113 -8.45 -9.80 -4.18
N ALA A 114 -9.42 -10.22 -3.35
CA ALA A 114 -10.72 -10.66 -3.84
C ALA A 114 -11.46 -9.55 -4.60
N LYS A 115 -11.35 -8.30 -4.15
CA LYS A 115 -11.90 -7.14 -4.89
C LYS A 115 -11.13 -6.82 -6.16
N GLN A 116 -9.81 -7.01 -6.17
CA GLN A 116 -8.98 -6.78 -7.35
C GLN A 116 -9.35 -7.72 -8.51
N GLN A 117 -9.66 -8.99 -8.23
CA GLN A 117 -10.15 -9.94 -9.23
C GLN A 117 -11.43 -9.47 -9.94
N MET A 118 -12.28 -8.72 -9.22
CA MET A 118 -13.50 -8.15 -9.83
C MET A 118 -13.20 -7.03 -10.84
N LEU A 119 -11.99 -6.45 -10.82
CA LEU A 119 -11.56 -5.40 -11.75
C LEU A 119 -11.11 -5.94 -13.10
N GLU A 120 -10.82 -7.24 -13.22
CA GLU A 120 -10.34 -7.84 -14.48
C GLU A 120 -11.34 -7.71 -15.63
N LYS A 121 -12.63 -7.55 -15.30
CA LYS A 121 -13.73 -7.42 -16.28
C LYS A 121 -14.05 -5.97 -16.66
N ILE A 122 -13.40 -5.01 -16.02
CA ILE A 122 -13.64 -3.58 -16.24
C ILE A 122 -12.54 -3.06 -17.17
N ASP A 123 -12.88 -2.14 -18.08
CA ASP A 123 -11.88 -1.45 -18.89
C ASP A 123 -10.81 -0.83 -18.00
N LYS A 124 -9.56 -1.27 -18.19
CA LYS A 124 -8.42 -0.80 -17.42
C LYS A 124 -8.17 0.69 -17.58
N LEU A 125 -8.69 1.38 -18.58
CA LEU A 125 -8.48 2.81 -18.78
C LEU A 125 -9.68 3.66 -18.32
N SER A 126 -10.72 3.04 -17.78
CA SER A 126 -11.94 3.73 -17.34
C SER A 126 -11.80 4.47 -16.01
N ILE A 127 -12.75 5.38 -15.75
CA ILE A 127 -12.88 6.07 -14.46
C ILE A 127 -13.35 5.09 -13.39
N GLU A 128 -14.24 4.16 -13.73
CA GLU A 128 -14.74 3.14 -12.82
C GLU A 128 -13.57 2.28 -12.29
N TYR A 129 -12.69 1.81 -13.17
CA TYR A 129 -11.51 1.05 -12.78
C TYR A 129 -10.61 1.91 -11.88
N ASP A 130 -10.35 3.16 -12.25
CA ASP A 130 -9.49 4.07 -11.47
C ASP A 130 -10.00 4.24 -10.04
N THR A 131 -11.29 4.50 -9.90
CA THR A 131 -11.95 4.71 -8.61
C THR A 131 -11.88 3.45 -7.75
N LYS A 132 -12.20 2.29 -8.32
CA LYS A 132 -12.18 1.02 -7.59
C LYS A 132 -10.75 0.59 -7.24
N ASN A 133 -9.78 0.76 -8.14
CA ASN A 133 -8.37 0.44 -7.89
C ASN A 133 -7.79 1.30 -6.75
N LEU A 134 -8.10 2.61 -6.73
CA LEU A 134 -7.69 3.51 -5.64
C LEU A 134 -8.34 3.15 -4.30
N SER A 135 -9.55 2.59 -4.34
CA SER A 135 -10.23 2.12 -3.14
C SER A 135 -9.56 0.89 -2.51
N LEU A 136 -8.73 0.13 -3.24
CA LEU A 136 -8.09 -1.09 -2.72
C LEU A 136 -7.10 -0.76 -1.58
N PRO A 137 -6.08 0.12 -1.76
CA PRO A 137 -5.23 0.54 -0.65
C PRO A 137 -6.00 1.13 0.55
N TYR A 138 -7.07 1.90 0.29
CA TYR A 138 -7.89 2.46 1.36
C TYR A 138 -8.66 1.37 2.11
N GLY A 139 -9.23 0.41 1.38
CA GLY A 139 -9.90 -0.75 1.94
C GLY A 139 -8.98 -1.58 2.83
N GLN A 140 -7.73 -1.79 2.42
CA GLN A 140 -6.73 -2.48 3.25
C GLN A 140 -6.51 -1.74 4.58
N ARG A 141 -6.30 -0.41 4.54
CA ARG A 141 -6.12 0.42 5.75
C ARG A 141 -7.33 0.38 6.68
N VAL A 142 -8.53 0.56 6.12
CA VAL A 142 -9.78 0.54 6.89
C VAL A 142 -9.97 -0.81 7.55
N LEU A 143 -9.82 -1.91 6.80
CA LEU A 143 -10.00 -3.25 7.34
C LEU A 143 -8.97 -3.58 8.42
N SER A 144 -7.69 -3.28 8.20
CA SER A 144 -6.67 -3.47 9.24
C SER A 144 -6.97 -2.67 10.51
N SER A 145 -7.46 -1.44 10.39
CA SER A 145 -7.86 -0.63 11.53
C SER A 145 -9.04 -1.23 12.28
N LEU A 146 -10.05 -1.73 11.56
CA LEU A 146 -11.23 -2.37 12.15
C LEU A 146 -10.86 -3.67 12.88
N LEU A 147 -9.95 -4.47 12.33
CA LEU A 147 -9.45 -5.69 12.97
C LEU A 147 -8.60 -5.38 14.21
N CYS A 148 -7.75 -4.34 14.16
CA CYS A 148 -7.04 -3.85 15.35
C CYS A 148 -8.01 -3.45 16.45
N PHE A 149 -9.04 -2.69 16.08
CA PHE A 149 -10.08 -2.24 17.00
C PHE A 149 -10.85 -3.41 17.61
N ALA A 150 -11.25 -4.39 16.80
CA ALA A 150 -11.93 -5.59 17.29
C ALA A 150 -11.07 -6.40 18.27
N LEU A 151 -9.75 -6.44 18.08
CA LEU A 151 -8.82 -7.16 18.96
C LEU A 151 -8.59 -6.41 20.29
N THR A 152 -8.43 -5.09 20.23
CA THR A 152 -7.78 -4.32 21.31
C THR A 152 -8.71 -3.33 22.01
N ASN A 153 -9.91 -3.07 21.49
CA ASN A 153 -10.85 -2.21 22.19
C ASN A 153 -11.46 -2.93 23.40
N ILE A 154 -11.17 -2.41 24.59
CA ILE A 154 -11.63 -2.91 25.88
C ILE A 154 -13.14 -2.73 26.12
N GLU A 155 -13.81 -1.87 25.36
CA GLU A 155 -15.25 -1.59 25.51
C GLU A 155 -16.14 -2.51 24.65
N ARG A 156 -15.56 -3.46 23.90
CA ARG A 156 -16.29 -4.33 22.97
C ARG A 156 -15.93 -5.81 23.18
N GLU A 157 -16.90 -6.70 22.98
CA GLU A 157 -16.61 -8.12 22.77
C GLU A 157 -15.76 -8.33 21.51
N SER A 158 -14.69 -9.10 21.64
CA SER A 158 -13.77 -9.33 20.54
C SER A 158 -14.34 -10.37 19.57
N GLU A 159 -14.65 -9.92 18.35
CA GLU A 159 -15.23 -10.72 17.26
C GLU A 159 -14.32 -10.60 16.04
N PHE A 160 -13.77 -11.72 15.55
CA PHE A 160 -13.14 -11.77 14.23
C PHE A 160 -14.04 -12.52 13.26
N LEU A 161 -13.80 -12.29 11.96
CA LEU A 161 -14.55 -12.93 10.88
C LEU A 161 -14.34 -14.45 10.84
N LEU A 162 -13.18 -14.95 11.31
CA LEU A 162 -12.86 -16.38 11.35
C LEU A 162 -13.18 -17.00 12.72
N THR A 163 -14.14 -17.92 12.74
CA THR A 163 -14.58 -18.65 13.94
C THR A 163 -13.49 -19.50 14.60
N SER A 164 -12.52 -19.99 13.83
CA SER A 164 -11.38 -20.77 14.32
C SER A 164 -10.42 -19.97 15.21
N SER A 165 -10.42 -18.64 15.13
CA SER A 165 -9.53 -17.76 15.90
C SER A 165 -10.11 -17.34 17.25
N ASN A 166 -11.40 -17.57 17.50
CA ASN A 166 -12.15 -16.93 18.59
C ASN A 166 -11.60 -17.22 20.00
N GLN A 167 -11.10 -18.42 20.28
CA GLN A 167 -10.54 -18.73 21.61
C GLN A 167 -9.25 -17.95 21.90
N ARG A 168 -8.35 -17.88 20.92
CA ARG A 168 -7.08 -17.15 21.04
C ARG A 168 -7.31 -15.64 21.10
N ILE A 169 -8.29 -15.14 20.36
CA ILE A 169 -8.69 -13.74 20.39
C ILE A 169 -9.21 -13.36 21.78
N LYS A 170 -10.08 -14.19 22.37
CA LYS A 170 -10.57 -13.97 23.74
C LYS A 170 -9.42 -13.92 24.75
N SER A 171 -8.42 -14.80 24.66
CA SER A 171 -7.27 -14.75 25.57
C SER A 171 -6.44 -13.49 25.43
N VAL A 172 -6.19 -13.03 24.19
CA VAL A 172 -5.44 -11.77 23.97
C VAL A 172 -6.24 -10.56 24.43
N HIS A 173 -7.54 -10.53 24.17
CA HIS A 173 -8.41 -9.45 24.63
C HIS A 173 -8.41 -9.32 26.17
N GLN A 174 -8.43 -10.45 26.90
CA GLN A 174 -8.31 -10.43 28.36
C GLN A 174 -6.96 -9.86 28.84
N LEU A 175 -5.86 -10.19 28.15
CA LEU A 175 -4.55 -9.61 28.45
C LEU A 175 -4.52 -8.09 28.17
N VAL A 176 -5.17 -7.62 27.10
CA VAL A 176 -5.29 -6.20 26.78
C VAL A 176 -6.13 -5.46 27.82
N LEU A 177 -7.27 -6.02 28.23
CA LEU A 177 -8.14 -5.48 29.27
C LEU A 177 -7.39 -5.25 30.59
N GLN A 178 -6.70 -6.29 31.05
CA GLN A 178 -5.94 -6.25 32.28
C GLN A 178 -4.77 -5.24 32.19
N LEU A 179 -4.08 -5.12 31.04
CA LEU A 179 -3.01 -4.14 30.84
C LEU A 179 -3.56 -2.70 30.86
N ALA A 180 -4.67 -2.47 30.17
CA ALA A 180 -5.33 -1.16 30.11
C ALA A 180 -5.84 -0.71 31.48
N ASN A 181 -6.42 -1.63 32.27
CA ASN A 181 -6.94 -1.33 33.59
C ASN A 181 -5.83 -1.12 34.63
N ALA A 182 -4.75 -1.91 34.58
CA ALA A 182 -3.65 -1.83 35.54
C ALA A 182 -2.76 -0.60 35.34
N TYR A 183 -2.54 -0.17 34.09
CA TYR A 183 -1.55 0.87 33.77
C TYR A 183 -2.11 2.04 32.96
N HIS A 184 -3.42 2.08 32.70
CA HIS A 184 -4.07 3.12 31.90
C HIS A 184 -3.48 3.25 30.48
N ILE A 185 -3.11 2.12 29.88
CA ILE A 185 -2.54 2.05 28.53
C ILE A 185 -3.66 1.91 27.49
N ASN A 186 -3.66 2.79 26.49
CA ASN A 186 -4.52 2.71 25.34
C ASN A 186 -3.91 1.76 24.30
N CYS A 187 -4.16 0.48 24.48
CA CYS A 187 -3.57 -0.56 23.64
C CYS A 187 -3.96 -0.41 22.17
N ASN A 188 -5.21 -0.05 21.89
CA ASN A 188 -5.72 0.16 20.55
C ASN A 188 -4.90 1.19 19.78
N ASN A 189 -4.74 2.39 20.33
CA ASN A 189 -4.07 3.47 19.62
C ASN A 189 -2.57 3.18 19.45
N MET A 190 -1.91 2.64 20.48
CA MET A 190 -0.47 2.34 20.41
C MET A 190 -0.18 1.21 19.41
N PHE A 191 -1.01 0.18 19.39
CA PHE A 191 -0.87 -0.92 18.43
C PHE A 191 -1.24 -0.50 17.00
N LEU A 192 -2.27 0.34 16.83
CA LEU A 192 -2.68 0.86 15.53
C LEU A 192 -1.55 1.64 14.84
N LEU A 193 -0.70 2.36 15.59
CA LEU A 193 0.48 3.03 15.03
C LEU A 193 1.44 2.03 14.37
N ILE A 194 1.70 0.90 15.03
CA ILE A 194 2.58 -0.17 14.53
C ILE A 194 1.96 -0.88 13.31
N VAL A 195 0.67 -1.19 13.38
CA VAL A 195 -0.04 -1.83 12.26
C VAL A 195 -0.10 -0.89 11.07
N SER A 196 -0.37 0.40 11.27
CA SER A 196 -0.45 1.39 10.20
C SER A 196 0.87 1.52 9.43
N GLU A 197 2.00 1.52 10.13
CA GLU A 197 3.32 1.50 9.48
C GLU A 197 3.49 0.25 8.62
N SER A 198 3.10 -0.92 9.15
CA SER A 198 3.21 -2.20 8.46
C SER A 198 2.27 -2.30 7.25
N VAL A 199 1.03 -1.82 7.37
CA VAL A 199 0.07 -1.73 6.27
C VAL A 199 0.60 -0.82 5.16
N ASN A 200 1.16 0.34 5.50
CA ASN A 200 1.73 1.24 4.50
C ASN A 200 2.96 0.65 3.80
N GLN A 201 3.75 -0.19 4.47
CA GLN A 201 4.82 -0.96 3.82
C GLN A 201 4.23 -2.05 2.92
N SER A 202 3.21 -2.77 3.38
CA SER A 202 2.51 -3.79 2.61
C SER A 202 1.90 -3.20 1.32
N ILE A 203 1.13 -2.12 1.43
CA ILE A 203 0.54 -1.41 0.29
C ILE A 203 1.62 -0.95 -0.70
N ARG A 204 2.77 -0.45 -0.23
CA ARG A 204 3.88 -0.09 -1.12
C ARG A 204 4.46 -1.31 -1.84
N SER A 205 4.60 -2.43 -1.14
CA SER A 205 5.10 -3.69 -1.72
C SER A 205 4.13 -4.33 -2.72
N THR A 206 2.85 -4.01 -2.63
CA THR A 206 1.77 -4.54 -3.47
C THR A 206 1.03 -3.43 -4.20
N ALA A 207 1.68 -2.27 -4.41
CA ALA A 207 1.02 -1.10 -4.94
C ALA A 207 0.32 -1.49 -6.25
N GLY A 208 -0.98 -1.22 -6.32
CA GLY A 208 -1.78 -1.52 -7.51
C GLY A 208 -1.19 -0.83 -8.73
N SER A 209 -1.56 -1.31 -9.92
CA SER A 209 -0.93 -0.84 -11.14
C SER A 209 -1.07 0.67 -11.32
N SER A 210 0.04 1.33 -11.62
CA SER A 210 0.03 2.76 -11.96
C SER A 210 -0.84 3.00 -13.20
N TYR A 211 -1.17 4.26 -13.48
CA TYR A 211 -1.90 4.55 -14.71
C TYR A 211 -1.06 4.20 -15.95
N GLU A 212 0.27 4.39 -15.89
CA GLU A 212 1.18 3.95 -16.95
C GLU A 212 1.14 2.42 -17.12
N GLU A 213 1.24 1.65 -16.03
CA GLU A 213 1.16 0.18 -16.10
C GLU A 213 -0.17 -0.32 -16.66
N ARG A 214 -1.28 0.38 -16.38
CA ARG A 214 -2.59 0.09 -16.96
C ARG A 214 -2.59 0.31 -18.47
N VAL A 215 -2.03 1.42 -18.94
CA VAL A 215 -1.84 1.72 -20.37
C VAL A 215 -0.97 0.67 -21.03
N GLU A 216 0.16 0.32 -20.41
CA GLU A 216 1.06 -0.71 -20.91
C GLU A 216 0.33 -2.06 -21.07
N ALA A 217 -0.41 -2.48 -20.05
CA ALA A 217 -1.16 -3.73 -20.07
C ALA A 217 -2.29 -3.75 -21.12
N THR A 218 -2.81 -2.59 -21.52
CA THR A 218 -3.80 -2.46 -22.60
C THR A 218 -3.15 -2.44 -23.98
N LEU A 219 -1.98 -1.80 -24.14
CA LEU A 219 -1.28 -1.71 -25.43
C LEU A 219 -0.51 -2.98 -25.79
N ARG A 220 0.10 -3.66 -24.81
CA ARG A 220 0.94 -4.85 -25.01
C ARG A 220 0.29 -5.96 -25.84
N PRO A 221 -1.00 -6.32 -25.69
CA PRO A 221 -1.62 -7.35 -26.51
C PRO A 221 -2.02 -6.89 -27.92
N ILE A 222 -2.07 -5.58 -28.20
CA ILE A 222 -2.53 -5.04 -29.50
C ILE A 222 -1.40 -4.48 -30.37
N ALA A 223 -0.26 -4.14 -29.78
CA ALA A 223 0.94 -3.69 -30.49
C ALA A 223 1.78 -4.87 -31.02
N ASP A 224 2.60 -4.62 -32.04
CA ASP A 224 3.60 -5.58 -32.53
C ASP A 224 4.85 -5.59 -31.62
N ASP A 225 5.25 -4.41 -31.15
CA ASP A 225 6.30 -4.23 -30.15
C ASP A 225 5.94 -3.07 -29.22
N LEU A 226 6.42 -3.10 -27.98
CA LEU A 226 6.18 -2.09 -26.95
C LEU A 226 7.42 -1.91 -26.07
N LEU A 227 8.03 -0.73 -26.15
CA LEU A 227 9.20 -0.31 -25.38
C LEU A 227 8.78 0.76 -24.36
N SER A 228 9.36 0.71 -23.16
CA SER A 228 9.03 1.64 -22.06
C SER A 228 10.10 2.71 -21.88
N HIS A 229 9.68 3.92 -21.47
CA HIS A 229 10.53 5.04 -21.07
C HIS A 229 11.65 5.40 -22.05
N LEU A 230 11.28 6.02 -23.17
CA LEU A 230 12.23 6.42 -24.21
C LEU A 230 12.19 7.93 -24.45
N HIS A 231 13.36 8.49 -24.73
CA HIS A 231 13.48 9.82 -25.33
C HIS A 231 13.34 9.71 -26.85
N ASP A 232 12.84 10.78 -27.47
CA ASP A 232 12.92 10.91 -28.91
C ASP A 232 14.37 11.08 -29.36
N GLU A 233 14.74 10.41 -30.45
CA GLU A 233 16.10 10.43 -30.98
C GLU A 233 16.46 11.79 -31.61
N ASN A 234 15.48 12.54 -32.10
CA ASN A 234 15.69 13.85 -32.73
C ASN A 234 15.57 14.99 -31.72
N ILE A 235 14.68 14.86 -30.72
CA ILE A 235 14.43 15.88 -29.70
C ILE A 235 14.54 15.28 -28.30
N GLN A 236 15.70 15.43 -27.66
CA GLN A 236 15.97 14.85 -26.33
C GLN A 236 14.97 15.30 -25.24
N ALA A 237 14.40 16.50 -25.37
CA ALA A 237 13.39 17.03 -24.44
C ALA A 237 12.02 16.34 -24.57
N MET A 238 11.77 15.60 -25.67
CA MET A 238 10.54 14.85 -25.87
C MET A 238 10.69 13.45 -25.27
N GLU A 239 9.95 13.21 -24.19
CA GLU A 239 9.91 11.93 -23.47
C GLU A 239 8.59 11.21 -23.68
N TYR A 240 8.66 9.92 -24.00
CA TYR A 240 7.51 9.04 -24.10
C TYR A 240 7.50 8.08 -22.91
N ASP A 241 6.31 7.89 -22.34
CA ASP A 241 6.09 6.82 -21.35
C ASP A 241 6.26 5.46 -22.05
N PHE A 242 5.82 5.35 -23.31
CA PHE A 242 6.02 4.17 -24.17
C PHE A 242 6.24 4.55 -25.63
N ILE A 243 6.94 3.68 -26.38
CA ILE A 243 6.88 3.65 -27.83
C ILE A 243 6.35 2.27 -28.23
N PHE A 244 5.31 2.25 -29.06
CA PHE A 244 4.84 1.00 -29.66
C PHE A 244 4.95 1.03 -31.17
N THR A 245 5.00 -0.16 -31.78
CA THR A 245 4.92 -0.30 -33.23
C THR A 245 3.70 -1.09 -33.64
N ILE A 246 3.12 -0.73 -34.79
CA ILE A 246 2.05 -1.49 -35.43
C ILE A 246 2.15 -1.35 -36.94
N LYS A 247 2.25 -2.47 -37.67
CA LYS A 247 2.45 -2.48 -39.13
C LYS A 247 3.62 -1.59 -39.58
N GLY A 248 4.71 -1.57 -38.80
CA GLY A 248 5.90 -0.78 -39.08
C GLY A 248 5.78 0.73 -38.80
N LYS A 249 4.63 1.21 -38.31
CA LYS A 249 4.48 2.60 -37.83
C LYS A 249 4.89 2.68 -36.36
N LYS A 250 5.71 3.68 -36.01
CA LYS A 250 6.22 3.92 -34.65
C LYS A 250 5.38 5.02 -33.98
N VAL A 251 4.82 4.75 -32.81
CA VAL A 251 3.92 5.67 -32.11
C VAL A 251 4.45 5.97 -30.72
N GLY A 252 4.65 7.26 -30.43
CA GLY A 252 4.99 7.73 -29.09
C GLY A 252 3.75 7.86 -28.22
N VAL A 253 3.82 7.39 -26.98
CA VAL A 253 2.70 7.44 -26.02
C VAL A 253 3.09 8.28 -24.81
N SER A 254 2.24 9.25 -24.50
CA SER A 254 2.25 9.96 -23.23
C SER A 254 1.03 9.50 -22.41
N ALA A 255 1.25 8.71 -21.38
CA ALA A 255 0.23 8.23 -20.46
C ALA A 255 0.15 9.17 -19.25
N LYS A 256 -0.99 9.85 -19.07
CA LYS A 256 -1.18 10.81 -17.98
C LYS A 256 -2.57 10.64 -17.37
N ARG A 257 -2.65 10.21 -16.11
CA ARG A 257 -3.94 10.08 -15.41
C ARG A 257 -4.76 11.39 -15.42
N THR A 258 -4.09 12.52 -15.18
CA THR A 258 -4.62 13.89 -15.32
C THR A 258 -3.56 14.77 -15.95
N LEU A 259 -3.98 15.78 -16.71
CA LEU A 259 -3.06 16.63 -17.48
C LEU A 259 -2.59 17.86 -16.71
N ARG A 260 -3.49 18.48 -15.93
CA ARG A 260 -3.30 19.77 -15.25
C ARG A 260 -2.71 20.80 -16.24
N GLU A 261 -1.58 21.42 -15.91
CA GLU A 261 -0.79 22.31 -16.79
C GLU A 261 0.24 21.58 -17.68
N ARG A 262 0.42 20.27 -17.52
CA ARG A 262 1.48 19.48 -18.19
C ARG A 262 1.25 19.25 -19.67
N TYR A 263 0.02 19.49 -20.17
CA TYR A 263 -0.25 19.48 -21.62
C TYR A 263 0.58 20.51 -22.39
N LYS A 264 1.16 21.51 -21.69
CA LYS A 264 2.07 22.52 -22.24
C LYS A 264 3.53 22.06 -22.38
N GLN A 265 3.87 20.82 -22.00
CA GLN A 265 5.26 20.37 -22.02
C GLN A 265 5.65 19.81 -23.40
N ASN A 266 4.70 19.22 -24.12
CA ASN A 266 4.96 18.63 -25.43
C ASN A 266 4.43 19.57 -26.52
N HIS A 267 5.29 20.45 -27.04
CA HIS A 267 4.97 21.40 -28.12
C HIS A 267 5.59 21.07 -29.49
N GLU A 268 6.33 19.97 -29.60
CA GLU A 268 6.95 19.56 -30.86
C GLU A 268 5.97 19.00 -31.89
N ASN A 269 6.18 19.36 -33.16
CA ASN A 269 5.47 18.79 -34.30
C ASN A 269 6.01 17.40 -34.62
N VAL A 270 5.13 16.46 -34.96
CA VAL A 270 5.52 15.07 -35.29
C VAL A 270 6.53 15.00 -36.45
N ALA A 271 6.49 15.95 -37.38
CA ALA A 271 7.47 16.05 -38.47
C ALA A 271 8.94 16.20 -38.01
N ASN A 272 9.15 16.65 -36.76
CA ASN A 272 10.49 16.80 -36.16
C ASN A 272 10.89 15.60 -35.28
N LEU A 273 9.97 14.66 -35.04
CA LEU A 273 10.13 13.56 -34.10
C LEU A 273 10.50 12.27 -34.85
N ASN A 274 11.06 11.28 -34.16
CA ASN A 274 11.33 9.96 -34.73
C ASN A 274 10.15 8.99 -34.54
N VAL A 275 8.92 9.50 -34.64
CA VAL A 275 7.66 8.74 -34.53
C VAL A 275 6.69 9.19 -35.61
N ASP A 276 5.81 8.30 -36.05
CA ASP A 276 4.77 8.58 -37.04
C ASP A 276 3.56 9.29 -36.44
N ALA A 277 3.30 9.10 -35.14
CA ALA A 277 2.19 9.72 -34.42
C ALA A 277 2.47 9.81 -32.92
N VAL A 278 1.76 10.69 -32.22
CA VAL A 278 1.82 10.83 -30.76
C VAL A 278 0.42 10.64 -30.16
N PHE A 279 0.33 9.73 -29.20
CA PHE A 279 -0.92 9.39 -28.51
C PHE A 279 -0.84 9.85 -27.06
N LEU A 280 -1.79 10.70 -26.67
CA LEU A 280 -2.01 11.07 -25.28
C LEU A 280 -3.12 10.19 -24.70
N ILE A 281 -2.78 9.32 -23.75
CA ILE A 281 -3.77 8.44 -23.10
C ILE A 281 -4.02 8.99 -21.69
N THR A 282 -5.28 9.31 -21.39
CA THR A 282 -5.67 9.96 -20.13
C THR A 282 -7.06 9.55 -19.67
N LEU A 283 -7.39 9.72 -18.38
CA LEU A 283 -8.78 9.58 -17.94
C LEU A 283 -9.66 10.69 -18.52
N GLY A 284 -9.09 11.86 -18.84
CA GLY A 284 -9.82 12.97 -19.45
C GLY A 284 -10.66 13.81 -18.48
N THR A 285 -10.67 13.49 -17.18
CA THR A 285 -11.44 14.20 -16.14
C THR A 285 -11.15 15.71 -16.05
N ASP A 286 -9.98 16.15 -16.51
CA ASP A 286 -9.57 17.56 -16.50
C ASP A 286 -9.35 18.13 -17.91
N LEU A 287 -9.81 17.45 -18.96
CA LEU A 287 -9.81 17.97 -20.32
C LEU A 287 -10.95 18.98 -20.52
N ASN A 288 -10.61 20.13 -21.07
CA ASN A 288 -11.56 21.09 -21.59
C ASN A 288 -11.26 21.37 -23.07
N GLN A 289 -12.13 22.10 -23.74
CA GLN A 289 -12.00 22.40 -25.16
C GLN A 289 -10.68 23.11 -25.50
N ASP A 290 -10.21 24.03 -24.65
CA ASP A 290 -8.95 24.75 -24.86
C ASP A 290 -7.73 23.81 -24.82
N LYS A 291 -7.68 22.89 -23.85
CA LYS A 291 -6.61 21.88 -23.75
C LYS A 291 -6.62 20.98 -24.97
N ILE A 292 -7.79 20.49 -25.37
CA ILE A 292 -7.95 19.63 -26.54
C ILE A 292 -7.46 20.34 -27.79
N ASN A 293 -7.92 21.58 -28.02
CA ASN A 293 -7.52 22.38 -29.16
C ASN A 293 -5.99 22.63 -29.15
N SER A 294 -5.40 22.93 -28.00
CA SER A 294 -3.95 23.11 -27.88
C SER A 294 -3.15 21.85 -28.21
N ILE A 295 -3.65 20.67 -27.85
CA ILE A 295 -2.98 19.39 -28.14
C ILE A 295 -3.15 19.04 -29.62
N LEU A 296 -4.38 19.16 -30.13
CA LEU A 296 -4.76 18.77 -31.49
C LEU A 296 -4.46 19.85 -32.55
N GLN A 297 -3.94 21.01 -32.17
CA GLN A 297 -3.39 21.98 -33.12
C GLN A 297 -2.27 21.37 -33.98
N LYS A 298 -1.64 20.30 -33.50
CA LYS A 298 -0.58 19.60 -34.21
C LYS A 298 -1.11 18.40 -34.97
N ASP A 299 -0.54 18.22 -36.16
CA ASP A 299 -0.85 17.05 -36.98
C ASP A 299 -0.32 15.77 -36.33
N LYS A 300 -1.07 14.68 -36.54
CA LYS A 300 -0.76 13.32 -36.05
C LYS A 300 -0.67 13.17 -34.52
N TYR A 301 -1.24 14.13 -33.78
CA TYR A 301 -1.55 13.98 -32.35
C TYR A 301 -2.96 13.42 -32.17
N TYR A 302 -3.08 12.45 -31.26
CA TYR A 302 -4.32 11.79 -30.90
C TYR A 302 -4.51 11.79 -29.39
N ILE A 303 -5.76 11.81 -28.95
CA ILE A 303 -6.12 11.70 -27.54
C ILE A 303 -7.00 10.46 -27.36
N ILE A 304 -6.65 9.61 -26.41
CA ILE A 304 -7.50 8.54 -25.93
C ILE A 304 -7.98 8.91 -24.54
N VAL A 305 -9.30 8.92 -24.35
CA VAL A 305 -9.93 9.24 -23.07
C VAL A 305 -10.77 8.07 -22.57
N ALA A 306 -11.02 8.03 -21.27
CA ALA A 306 -11.97 7.08 -20.68
C ALA A 306 -13.34 7.19 -21.37
N SER A 307 -13.97 6.05 -21.66
CA SER A 307 -15.26 6.00 -22.37
C SER A 307 -16.34 6.83 -21.66
N GLU A 308 -16.33 6.86 -20.33
CA GLU A 308 -17.28 7.65 -19.55
C GLU A 308 -17.12 9.17 -19.83
N ILE A 309 -15.90 9.65 -20.07
CA ILE A 309 -15.68 11.05 -20.47
C ILE A 309 -16.08 11.27 -21.92
N TYR A 310 -15.64 10.39 -22.83
CA TYR A 310 -15.94 10.48 -24.26
C TYR A 310 -17.45 10.60 -24.52
N ASN A 311 -18.23 9.74 -23.86
CA ASN A 311 -19.68 9.65 -24.04
C ASN A 311 -20.45 10.87 -23.51
N THR A 312 -19.83 11.71 -22.67
CA THR A 312 -20.47 12.92 -22.11
C THR A 312 -20.23 14.19 -22.93
N SER A 313 -19.40 14.12 -23.98
CA SER A 313 -18.97 15.30 -24.74
C SER A 313 -19.16 15.11 -26.24
N GLU A 314 -20.20 15.74 -26.81
CA GLU A 314 -20.43 15.74 -28.26
C GLU A 314 -19.23 16.30 -29.04
N PHE A 315 -18.57 17.32 -28.49
CA PHE A 315 -17.37 17.91 -29.09
C PHE A 315 -16.25 16.88 -29.23
N MET A 316 -16.06 16.01 -28.24
CA MET A 316 -15.06 14.93 -28.33
C MET A 316 -15.46 13.90 -29.38
N GLN A 317 -16.75 13.53 -29.42
CA GLN A 317 -17.27 12.53 -30.36
C GLN A 317 -17.19 12.96 -31.83
N GLN A 318 -17.32 14.27 -32.09
CA GLN A 318 -17.23 14.83 -33.43
C GLN A 318 -15.78 14.92 -33.94
N ASN A 319 -14.77 14.78 -33.06
CA ASN A 319 -13.37 14.92 -33.42
C ASN A 319 -12.72 13.55 -33.66
N THR A 320 -12.39 13.25 -34.92
CA THR A 320 -11.81 11.97 -35.34
C THR A 320 -10.41 11.66 -34.78
N ARG A 321 -9.77 12.63 -34.11
CA ARG A 321 -8.48 12.45 -33.42
C ARG A 321 -8.63 12.20 -31.92
N ILE A 322 -9.86 12.09 -31.44
CA ILE A 322 -10.18 11.70 -30.07
C ILE A 322 -10.87 10.34 -30.11
N LEU A 323 -10.38 9.40 -29.31
CA LEU A 323 -10.88 8.04 -29.27
C LEU A 323 -11.33 7.69 -27.85
N SER A 324 -12.38 6.87 -27.76
CA SER A 324 -12.77 6.21 -26.52
C SER A 324 -11.78 5.11 -26.17
N SER A 325 -11.51 4.89 -24.88
CA SER A 325 -10.72 3.76 -24.40
C SER A 325 -11.34 2.41 -24.74
N GLU A 326 -12.67 2.33 -24.83
CA GLU A 326 -13.38 1.11 -25.25
C GLU A 326 -13.11 0.75 -26.71
N ASP A 327 -12.83 1.75 -27.54
CA ASP A 327 -12.52 1.56 -28.95
C ASP A 327 -11.03 1.31 -29.20
N LEU A 328 -10.19 1.26 -28.15
CA LEU A 328 -8.75 1.02 -28.25
C LEU A 328 -8.45 -0.44 -28.59
N THR A 329 -8.61 -0.77 -29.87
CA THR A 329 -8.30 -2.08 -30.43
C THR A 329 -7.21 -1.97 -31.48
N ARG A 330 -6.55 -3.10 -31.77
CA ARG A 330 -5.58 -3.19 -32.88
C ARG A 330 -6.16 -2.65 -34.19
N LYS A 331 -7.39 -3.02 -34.52
CA LYS A 331 -8.07 -2.60 -35.76
C LYS A 331 -8.24 -1.08 -35.80
N THR A 332 -8.72 -0.48 -34.72
CA THR A 332 -8.88 0.98 -34.61
C THR A 332 -7.56 1.71 -34.80
N LEU A 333 -6.49 1.23 -34.16
CA LEU A 333 -5.15 1.80 -34.31
C LEU A 333 -4.64 1.70 -35.75
N GLU A 334 -4.81 0.55 -36.41
CA GLU A 334 -4.41 0.37 -37.80
C GLU A 334 -5.20 1.29 -38.75
N GLU A 335 -6.51 1.45 -38.56
CA GLU A 335 -7.34 2.34 -39.36
C GLU A 335 -6.92 3.81 -39.21
N VAL A 336 -6.66 4.23 -37.97
CA VAL A 336 -6.20 5.59 -37.67
C VAL A 336 -4.83 5.86 -38.28
N LEU A 337 -3.91 4.90 -38.19
CA LEU A 337 -2.54 5.06 -38.66
C LEU A 337 -2.39 4.86 -40.18
N SER A 338 -3.30 4.13 -40.83
CA SER A 338 -3.29 3.91 -42.29
C SER A 338 -3.53 5.18 -43.11
N LYS A 339 -4.04 6.23 -42.48
CA LYS A 339 -4.27 7.54 -43.10
C LYS A 339 -2.96 8.31 -43.36
N TRP A 340 -1.79 7.75 -43.02
CA TRP A 340 -0.49 8.43 -42.97
C TRP A 340 0.67 7.68 -43.60
#